data_AF-A0A7S0DI86-F1
#
_entry.id   AF-A0A7S0DI86-F1
#
_cell.length_a   1.000
_cell.length_b   1.000
_cell.length_c   1.000
_cell.angle_alpha   90.00
_cell.angle_beta   90.00
_cell.angle_gamma   90.00
#
_symmetry.space_group_name_H-M   'P 1'
#
loop_
_entity.id
_entity.type
_entity.pdbx_description
1 polymer ?
#
loop_
_entity_poly.entity_id
_entity_poly.type
_entity_poly.pdbx_seq_one_letter_code
_entity_poly.pdbx_strand_id
1 'polypeptide(L)'
;HIGRYNEAKALILLYDRCRNALPKNLRSGFGTGLGASVSGEDTGVRLSASRLADVHVLIAEISLAMGNTQAAYRYLLRAARPGPLGARGLRALFTTVKRLGYPGKAERFLSRAADKYIDAPGYHLLYGHCQMRKRNYQTAEIAYAQAADVLPNSAMVRLCQGVAVLHQAMATSGRLRHALVFRGLSFFLSEYQNSLKKSRKEVEDGKVVGIGSEGMTAAYNLARALHFVGLRHVAMPIYETLLASASSSSKQHHNPQKQAQKLGKREIRDTESKANGSTGIPPLVFSGKMDKALIRSVAHNLAQILIESGAWELSRRIYTKHVVI
;
A
#
# COMPACT_ATOMS: atom_id res chain seq x y z
N HIS A 1 15.83 8.25 -22.91
CA HIS A 1 16.73 7.75 -21.86
C HIS A 1 18.05 8.55 -21.72
N ILE A 2 18.63 9.05 -22.83
CA ILE A 2 19.90 9.82 -22.81
C ILE A 2 19.76 11.23 -22.17
N GLY A 3 18.62 11.92 -22.34
CA GLY A 3 18.41 13.25 -21.73
C GLY A 3 18.44 13.25 -20.19
N ARG A 4 17.81 12.26 -19.55
CA ARG A 4 17.82 12.10 -18.08
C ARG A 4 19.20 11.74 -17.52
N TYR A 5 20.07 11.14 -18.34
CA TYR A 5 21.44 10.82 -17.96
C TYR A 5 22.33 12.07 -17.90
N ASN A 6 22.17 12.99 -18.86
CA ASN A 6 22.93 14.24 -18.90
C ASN A 6 22.47 15.20 -17.79
N GLU A 7 21.17 15.27 -17.50
CA GLU A 7 20.65 16.02 -16.34
C GLU A 7 21.13 15.45 -15.01
N ALA A 8 21.12 14.12 -14.85
CA ALA A 8 21.65 13.45 -13.67
C ALA A 8 23.15 13.73 -13.47
N LYS A 9 23.94 13.65 -14.55
CA LYS A 9 25.37 13.95 -14.52
C LYS A 9 25.65 15.41 -14.19
N ALA A 10 24.85 16.34 -14.75
CA ALA A 10 24.95 17.77 -14.44
C ALA A 10 24.60 18.06 -12.96
N LEU A 11 23.56 17.43 -12.42
CA LEU A 11 23.18 17.59 -11.01
C LEU A 11 24.19 16.94 -10.04
N ILE A 12 24.82 15.84 -10.43
CA ILE A 12 25.91 15.22 -9.66
C ILE A 12 27.16 16.10 -9.68
N LEU A 13 27.52 16.68 -10.83
CA LEU A 13 28.62 17.64 -10.93
C LEU A 13 28.32 18.92 -10.15
N LEU A 14 27.09 19.40 -10.16
CA LEU A 14 26.64 20.52 -9.34
C LEU A 14 26.73 20.16 -7.85
N TYR A 15 26.34 18.94 -7.47
CA TYR A 15 26.48 18.44 -6.12
C TYR A 15 27.93 18.29 -5.68
N ASP A 16 28.81 17.76 -6.52
CA ASP A 16 30.25 17.65 -6.21
C ASP A 16 30.90 19.04 -6.12
N ARG A 17 30.43 20.03 -6.88
CA ARG A 17 30.82 21.44 -6.70
C ARG A 17 30.28 22.03 -5.39
N CYS A 18 29.04 21.72 -5.00
CA CYS A 18 28.48 22.15 -3.70
C CYS A 18 29.16 21.44 -2.53
N ARG A 19 29.51 20.15 -2.67
CA ARG A 19 30.32 19.38 -1.73
C ARG A 19 31.73 19.97 -1.62
N ASN A 20 32.31 20.34 -2.76
CA ASN A 20 33.37 21.32 -3.07
C ASN A 20 33.40 22.58 -2.20
N ALA A 21 32.22 23.10 -1.85
CA ALA A 21 32.02 24.35 -1.14
C ALA A 21 31.63 24.17 0.34
N LEU A 22 31.33 22.94 0.80
CA LEU A 22 31.04 22.66 2.20
C LEU A 22 32.33 22.55 3.03
N PRO A 23 32.42 23.15 4.23
CA PRO A 23 33.62 23.12 5.07
C PRO A 23 34.02 21.68 5.41
N LYS A 24 35.33 21.42 5.53
CA LYS A 24 35.95 20.08 5.67
C LYS A 24 35.36 19.25 6.83
N ASN A 25 34.87 19.93 7.86
CA ASN A 25 34.26 19.39 9.07
C ASN A 25 32.96 18.60 8.79
N LEU A 26 32.28 18.89 7.66
CA LEU A 26 31.10 18.15 7.18
C LEU A 26 31.46 17.05 6.16
N ARG A 27 32.72 17.00 5.69
CA ARG A 27 33.22 16.00 4.73
C ARG A 27 33.85 14.79 5.40
N SER A 28 34.45 14.98 6.57
CA SER A 28 35.13 13.94 7.34
C SER A 28 34.88 14.15 8.83
N GLY A 29 34.08 13.29 9.46
CA GLY A 29 34.01 13.17 10.91
C GLY A 29 33.16 14.23 11.63
N PHE A 30 31.93 13.87 11.98
CA PHE A 30 31.43 14.21 13.31
C PHE A 30 31.69 13.00 14.20
N GLY A 31 32.96 12.86 14.59
CA GLY A 31 33.36 12.14 15.78
C GLY A 31 33.59 13.20 16.86
N THR A 32 32.92 13.04 18.00
CA THR A 32 33.31 13.49 19.35
C THR A 32 33.91 14.90 19.49
N GLY A 33 33.20 15.80 20.20
CA GLY A 33 33.85 16.91 20.90
C GLY A 33 33.16 18.25 20.73
N LEU A 34 32.81 18.85 21.85
CA LEU A 34 32.42 20.25 22.01
C LEU A 34 33.47 21.21 21.41
N GLY A 35 33.01 22.38 20.99
CA GLY A 35 33.78 23.64 21.05
C GLY A 35 34.79 23.87 19.92
N ALA A 36 34.39 24.59 18.88
CA ALA A 36 35.30 25.45 18.12
C ALA A 36 34.51 26.48 17.32
N SER A 37 34.42 27.69 17.86
CA SER A 37 34.10 28.90 17.11
C SER A 37 35.23 29.17 16.12
N VAL A 38 34.95 29.14 14.82
CA VAL A 38 35.86 29.66 13.80
C VAL A 38 35.16 30.79 13.08
N SER A 39 35.60 32.00 13.42
CA SER A 39 35.46 33.23 12.67
C SER A 39 36.25 33.10 11.36
N GLY A 40 35.55 33.14 10.24
CA GLY A 40 36.13 33.16 8.91
C GLY A 40 35.03 33.54 7.93
N GLU A 41 35.24 34.63 7.21
CA GLU A 41 34.38 35.16 6.17
C GLU A 41 34.30 34.17 4.99
N ASP A 42 33.39 33.19 5.09
CA ASP A 42 33.05 32.31 3.98
C ASP A 42 31.65 32.67 3.49
N THR A 43 31.55 33.04 2.21
CA THR A 43 30.32 33.17 1.42
C THR A 43 29.63 31.81 1.18
N GLY A 44 29.64 30.94 2.18
CA GLY A 44 29.01 29.64 2.18
C GLY A 44 27.58 29.76 2.68
N VAL A 45 26.60 29.62 1.79
CA VAL A 45 25.20 29.43 2.16
C VAL A 45 25.11 28.25 3.13
N ARG A 46 24.97 28.53 4.43
CA ARG A 46 24.73 27.51 5.46
C ARG A 46 23.35 26.90 5.20
N LEU A 47 23.33 25.77 4.52
CA LEU A 47 22.10 25.00 4.34
C LEU A 47 21.62 24.51 5.72
N SER A 48 20.34 24.72 6.03
CA SER A 48 19.73 24.15 7.22
C SER A 48 19.79 22.61 7.17
N ALA A 49 19.83 21.97 8.33
CA ALA A 49 19.93 20.51 8.44
C ALA A 49 18.80 19.78 7.65
N SER A 50 17.59 20.37 7.63
CA SER A 50 16.47 19.88 6.83
C SER A 50 16.75 19.94 5.33
N ARG A 51 17.23 21.09 4.82
CA ARG A 51 17.53 21.26 3.39
C ARG A 51 18.66 20.33 2.94
N LEU A 52 19.65 20.10 3.81
CA LEU A 52 20.72 19.15 3.54
C LEU A 52 20.20 17.71 3.43
N ALA A 53 19.25 17.31 4.28
CA ALA A 53 18.61 16.01 4.19
C ALA A 53 17.84 15.83 2.86
N ASP A 54 17.10 16.84 2.43
CA ASP A 54 16.37 16.83 1.15
C ASP A 54 17.30 16.69 -0.05
N VAL A 55 18.42 17.41 -0.05
CA VAL A 55 19.46 17.28 -1.08
C VAL A 55 20.00 15.84 -1.13
N HIS A 56 20.27 15.23 0.03
CA HIS A 56 20.71 13.83 0.09
C HIS A 56 19.65 12.85 -0.44
N VAL A 57 18.37 13.10 -0.20
CA VAL A 57 17.28 12.28 -0.78
C VAL A 57 17.24 12.41 -2.30
N LEU A 58 17.35 13.63 -2.84
CA LEU A 58 17.38 13.85 -4.30
C LEU A 58 18.55 13.12 -4.97
N ILE A 59 19.75 13.20 -4.39
CA ILE A 59 20.93 12.51 -4.91
C ILE A 59 20.75 10.99 -4.85
N ALA A 60 20.08 10.49 -3.80
CA ALA A 60 19.76 9.07 -3.72
C ALA A 60 18.77 8.63 -4.79
N GLU A 61 17.74 9.44 -5.09
CA GLU A 61 16.79 9.18 -6.19
C GLU A 61 17.50 9.16 -7.55
N ILE A 62 18.42 10.11 -7.80
CA ILE A 62 19.23 10.14 -9.02
C ILE A 62 20.14 8.91 -9.09
N SER A 63 20.82 8.57 -7.99
CA SER A 63 21.69 7.39 -7.90
C SER A 63 20.92 6.09 -8.15
N LEU A 64 19.68 6.01 -7.66
CA LEU A 64 18.76 4.90 -7.96
C LEU A 64 18.37 4.84 -9.43
N ALA A 65 18.10 5.99 -10.05
CA ALA A 65 17.76 6.06 -11.48
C ALA A 65 18.94 5.61 -12.37
N MET A 66 20.17 5.90 -11.95
CA MET A 66 21.40 5.41 -12.59
C MET A 66 21.73 3.95 -12.29
N GLY A 67 20.97 3.28 -11.41
CA GLY A 67 21.23 1.89 -11.02
C GLY A 67 22.27 1.70 -9.92
N ASN A 68 22.88 2.78 -9.40
CA ASN A 68 23.85 2.69 -8.29
C ASN A 68 23.13 2.67 -6.93
N THR A 69 22.68 1.47 -6.54
CA THR A 69 21.89 1.23 -5.33
C THR A 69 22.69 1.42 -4.04
N GLN A 70 24.00 1.14 -4.06
CA GLN A 70 24.87 1.27 -2.90
C GLN A 70 25.16 2.74 -2.55
N ALA A 71 25.41 3.58 -3.55
CA ALA A 71 25.57 5.01 -3.36
C ALA A 71 24.27 5.64 -2.84
N ALA A 72 23.13 5.29 -3.45
CA ALA A 72 21.83 5.76 -3.00
C ALA A 72 21.56 5.45 -1.52
N TYR A 73 21.85 4.22 -1.08
CA TYR A 73 21.67 3.83 0.31
C TYR A 73 22.54 4.66 1.27
N ARG A 74 23.82 4.91 0.93
CA ARG A 74 24.69 5.75 1.75
C ARG A 74 24.16 7.18 1.89
N TYR A 75 23.62 7.75 0.82
CA TYR A 75 23.04 9.09 0.88
C TYR A 75 21.75 9.14 1.69
N LEU A 76 20.89 8.11 1.62
CA LEU A 76 19.69 8.00 2.46
C LEU A 76 20.03 7.85 3.93
N LEU A 77 21.07 7.09 4.26
CA LEU A 77 21.56 7.00 5.65
C LEU A 77 22.04 8.36 6.17
N ARG A 78 22.64 9.19 5.32
CA ARG A 78 23.04 10.56 5.70
C ARG A 78 21.83 11.47 5.88
N ALA A 79 20.82 11.35 5.01
CA ALA A 79 19.56 12.09 5.12
C ALA A 79 18.78 11.74 6.41
N ALA A 80 18.90 10.51 6.90
CA ALA A 80 18.21 10.05 8.11
C ALA A 80 18.91 10.43 9.44
N ARG A 81 20.12 11.01 9.40
CA ARG A 81 20.87 11.44 10.59
C ARG A 81 20.21 12.62 11.31
N PRO A 82 19.89 13.74 10.64
CA PRO A 82 19.35 14.92 11.31
C PRO A 82 17.91 14.72 11.81
N GLY A 83 17.13 13.82 11.21
CA GLY A 83 15.74 13.58 11.58
C GLY A 83 15.10 12.43 10.81
N PRO A 84 13.81 12.15 11.06
CA PRO A 84 13.08 11.12 10.33
C PRO A 84 12.98 11.49 8.85
N LEU A 85 13.10 10.49 7.98
CA LEU A 85 12.93 10.68 6.54
C LEU A 85 11.47 10.98 6.22
N GLY A 86 11.23 11.99 5.38
CA GLY A 86 9.92 12.22 4.79
C GLY A 86 9.50 11.09 3.84
N ALA A 87 8.26 11.13 3.35
CA ALA A 87 7.69 10.09 2.49
C ALA A 87 8.54 9.77 1.23
N ARG A 88 9.18 10.79 0.63
CA ARG A 88 10.09 10.61 -0.50
C ARG A 88 11.34 9.81 -0.11
N GLY A 89 11.99 10.21 0.99
CA GLY A 89 13.16 9.51 1.52
C GLY A 89 12.85 8.06 1.90
N LEU A 90 11.70 7.80 2.53
CA LEU A 90 11.24 6.45 2.85
C LEU A 90 10.95 5.61 1.60
N ARG A 91 10.35 6.18 0.56
CA ARG A 91 10.13 5.50 -0.73
C ARG A 91 11.45 5.16 -1.44
N ALA A 92 12.40 6.10 -1.45
CA ALA A 92 13.75 5.86 -1.96
C ALA A 92 14.48 4.79 -1.13
N LEU A 93 14.27 4.78 0.19
CA LEU A 93 14.80 3.73 1.06
C LEU A 93 14.18 2.37 0.76
N PHE A 94 12.87 2.29 0.58
CA PHE A 94 12.21 1.04 0.20
C PHE A 94 12.76 0.47 -1.10
N THR A 95 12.87 1.31 -2.13
CA THR A 95 13.35 0.91 -3.45
C THR A 95 14.83 0.52 -3.43
N THR A 96 15.69 1.23 -2.69
CA THR A 96 17.08 0.83 -2.48
C THR A 96 17.19 -0.51 -1.76
N VAL A 97 16.47 -0.70 -0.64
CA VAL A 97 16.50 -1.95 0.14
C VAL A 97 15.96 -3.12 -0.68
N LYS A 98 14.92 -2.91 -1.50
CA LYS A 98 14.41 -3.93 -2.43
C LYS A 98 15.49 -4.36 -3.43
N ARG A 99 16.18 -3.40 -4.06
CA ARG A 99 17.18 -3.66 -5.11
C ARG A 99 18.52 -4.14 -4.58
N LEU A 100 18.93 -3.73 -3.38
CA LEU A 100 20.22 -4.10 -2.80
C LEU A 100 20.31 -5.59 -2.46
N GLY A 101 19.19 -6.25 -2.17
CA GLY A 101 19.21 -7.68 -1.83
C GLY A 101 19.96 -8.02 -0.53
N TYR A 102 20.53 -7.04 0.18
CA TYR A 102 21.23 -7.20 1.46
C TYR A 102 20.29 -6.90 2.64
N PRO A 103 19.57 -7.90 3.20
CA PRO A 103 18.61 -7.64 4.27
C PRO A 103 19.28 -7.16 5.56
N GLY A 104 20.42 -7.73 5.96
CA GLY A 104 20.92 -7.57 7.35
C GLY A 104 21.41 -6.17 7.76
N LYS A 105 22.01 -5.38 6.85
CA LYS A 105 22.45 -4.00 7.19
C LYS A 105 21.27 -3.02 7.17
N ALA A 106 20.41 -3.14 6.16
CA ALA A 106 19.19 -2.36 6.05
C ALA A 106 18.23 -2.65 7.21
N GLU A 107 18.07 -3.92 7.58
CA GLU A 107 17.25 -4.38 8.69
C GLU A 107 17.71 -3.80 10.02
N ARG A 108 19.01 -3.88 10.35
CA ARG A 108 19.54 -3.29 11.59
C ARG A 108 19.34 -1.78 11.65
N PHE A 109 19.47 -1.10 10.52
CA PHE A 109 19.15 0.33 10.44
C PHE A 109 17.65 0.58 10.65
N LEU A 110 16.78 -0.16 9.96
CA LEU A 110 15.33 0.00 10.04
C LEU A 110 14.78 -0.31 11.43
N SER A 111 15.27 -1.37 12.08
CA SER A 111 14.92 -1.70 13.48
C SER A 111 15.29 -0.55 14.41
N ARG A 112 16.55 -0.08 14.37
CA ARG A 112 16.96 1.06 15.20
C ARG A 112 16.20 2.35 14.88
N ALA A 113 15.86 2.57 13.62
CA ALA A 113 15.10 3.74 13.20
C ALA A 113 13.64 3.66 13.65
N ALA A 114 13.03 2.47 13.63
CA ALA A 114 11.70 2.20 14.16
C ALA A 114 11.65 2.43 15.68
N ASP A 115 12.67 1.96 16.42
CA ASP A 115 12.78 2.17 17.87
C ASP A 115 13.02 3.65 18.21
N LYS A 116 13.82 4.35 17.40
CA LYS A 116 14.13 5.77 17.61
C LYS A 116 12.97 6.70 17.24
N TYR A 117 12.25 6.39 16.17
CA TYR A 117 11.19 7.22 15.61
C TYR A 117 9.85 6.48 15.69
N ILE A 118 9.35 6.31 16.91
CA ILE A 118 8.11 5.58 17.20
C ILE A 118 6.93 6.18 16.45
N ASP A 119 6.85 7.52 16.39
CA ASP A 119 5.77 8.27 15.73
C ASP A 119 5.85 8.27 14.20
N ALA A 120 6.88 7.65 13.61
CA ALA A 120 7.08 7.61 12.16
C ALA A 120 6.70 6.23 11.60
N PRO A 121 5.42 6.01 11.21
CA PRO A 121 4.88 4.69 10.84
C PRO A 121 5.57 4.10 9.60
N GLY A 122 6.19 4.94 8.78
CA GLY A 122 6.95 4.52 7.62
C GLY A 122 8.13 3.59 7.96
N TYR A 123 8.82 3.79 9.08
CA TYR A 123 9.92 2.91 9.46
C TYR A 123 9.41 1.53 9.91
N HIS A 124 8.35 1.50 10.70
CA HIS A 124 7.65 0.28 11.11
C HIS A 124 7.16 -0.54 9.91
N LEU A 125 6.53 0.12 8.93
CA LEU A 125 6.09 -0.51 7.68
C LEU A 125 7.25 -1.10 6.87
N LEU A 126 8.34 -0.34 6.69
CA LEU A 126 9.52 -0.81 5.96
C LEU A 126 10.20 -1.99 6.66
N TYR A 127 10.29 -1.93 7.99
CA TYR A 127 10.82 -3.01 8.80
C TYR A 127 9.94 -4.26 8.67
N GLY A 128 8.62 -4.13 8.80
CA GLY A 128 7.66 -5.21 8.58
C GLY A 128 7.77 -5.83 7.19
N HIS A 129 7.92 -5.02 6.14
CA HIS A 129 8.16 -5.53 4.78
C HIS A 129 9.48 -6.30 4.64
N CYS A 130 10.54 -5.87 5.33
CA CYS A 130 11.80 -6.62 5.37
C CYS A 130 11.61 -7.99 6.03
N GLN A 131 10.85 -8.06 7.14
CA GLN A 131 10.58 -9.32 7.83
C GLN A 131 9.66 -10.24 7.02
N MET A 132 8.65 -9.70 6.32
CA MET A 132 7.82 -10.46 5.38
C MET A 132 8.66 -11.16 4.31
N ARG A 133 9.67 -10.47 3.75
CA ARG A 133 10.58 -11.06 2.76
C ARG A 133 11.43 -12.19 3.32
N LYS A 134 11.78 -12.12 4.62
CA LYS A 134 12.50 -13.17 5.35
C LYS A 134 11.58 -14.31 5.81
N ARG A 135 10.27 -14.25 5.51
CA ARG A 135 9.24 -15.15 6.02
C ARG A 135 9.12 -15.15 7.56
N ASN A 136 9.60 -14.09 8.21
CA ASN A 136 9.38 -13.88 9.63
C ASN A 136 8.06 -13.10 9.82
N TYR A 137 6.96 -13.83 9.68
CA TYR A 137 5.62 -13.24 9.67
C TYR A 137 5.20 -12.67 11.03
N GLN A 138 5.66 -13.28 12.12
CA GLN A 138 5.35 -12.82 13.48
C GLN A 138 5.99 -11.45 13.78
N THR A 139 7.28 -11.28 13.49
CA THR A 139 7.93 -9.97 13.68
C THR A 139 7.38 -8.92 12.70
N ALA A 140 6.99 -9.33 11.49
CA ALA A 140 6.33 -8.42 10.56
C ALA A 140 4.98 -7.92 11.10
N GLU A 141 4.19 -8.81 11.70
CA GLU A 141 2.90 -8.47 12.31
C GLU A 141 3.04 -7.48 13.45
N ILE A 142 4.01 -7.69 14.35
CA ILE A 142 4.31 -6.76 15.45
C ILE A 142 4.67 -5.37 14.90
N ALA A 143 5.54 -5.31 13.89
CA ALA A 143 5.91 -4.04 13.28
C ALA A 143 4.72 -3.33 12.63
N TYR A 144 3.84 -4.07 11.95
CA TYR A 144 2.62 -3.48 11.38
C TYR A 144 1.61 -3.07 12.46
N ALA A 145 1.56 -3.74 13.60
CA ALA A 145 0.77 -3.33 14.76
C ALA A 145 1.26 -2.00 15.34
N GLN A 146 2.58 -1.84 15.51
CA GLN A 146 3.17 -0.56 15.92
C GLN A 146 2.85 0.57 14.92
N ALA A 147 2.84 0.27 13.61
CA ALA A 147 2.39 1.24 12.60
C ALA A 147 0.88 1.55 12.71
N ALA A 148 0.06 0.58 13.12
CA ALA A 148 -1.37 0.73 13.29
C ALA A 148 -1.73 1.56 14.54
N ASP A 149 -0.90 1.50 15.59
CA ASP A 149 -1.07 2.35 16.77
C ASP A 149 -0.95 3.84 16.41
N VAL A 150 -0.04 4.16 15.48
CA VAL A 150 0.12 5.54 14.97
C VAL A 150 -0.90 5.90 13.89
N LEU A 151 -1.25 4.96 12.99
CA LEU A 151 -2.19 5.17 11.89
C LEU A 151 -3.33 4.14 11.88
N PRO A 152 -4.26 4.19 12.87
CA PRO A 152 -5.28 3.14 13.04
C PRO A 152 -6.29 3.08 11.90
N ASN A 153 -6.49 4.21 11.19
CA ASN A 153 -7.45 4.33 10.09
C ASN A 153 -6.84 4.06 8.71
N SER A 154 -5.56 3.71 8.64
CA SER A 154 -4.89 3.44 7.37
C SER A 154 -5.26 2.06 6.84
N ALA A 155 -5.99 2.03 5.72
CA ALA A 155 -6.34 0.80 5.00
C ALA A 155 -5.09 -0.04 4.65
N MET A 156 -4.02 0.61 4.19
CA MET A 156 -2.76 -0.05 3.84
C MET A 156 -2.11 -0.77 5.02
N VAL A 157 -2.12 -0.17 6.22
CA VAL A 157 -1.52 -0.77 7.42
C VAL A 157 -2.29 -2.02 7.81
N ARG A 158 -3.63 -1.95 7.87
CA ARG A 158 -4.48 -3.11 8.19
C ARG A 158 -4.35 -4.23 7.16
N LEU A 159 -4.28 -3.88 5.88
CA LEU A 159 -4.00 -4.83 4.81
C LEU A 159 -2.68 -5.57 5.07
N CYS A 160 -1.60 -4.85 5.40
CA CYS A 160 -0.31 -5.47 5.71
C CYS A 160 -0.36 -6.39 6.94
N GLN A 161 -1.07 -5.99 8.00
CA GLN A 161 -1.30 -6.82 9.19
C GLN A 161 -2.04 -8.11 8.82
N GLY A 162 -3.16 -7.99 8.11
CA GLY A 162 -3.97 -9.13 7.68
C GLY A 162 -3.18 -10.12 6.83
N VAL A 163 -2.42 -9.61 5.85
CA VAL A 163 -1.54 -10.42 5.00
C VAL A 163 -0.47 -11.13 5.84
N ALA A 164 0.20 -10.44 6.76
CA ALA A 164 1.22 -11.04 7.62
C ALA A 164 0.66 -12.20 8.46
N VAL A 165 -0.49 -11.99 9.11
CA VAL A 165 -1.14 -13.02 9.93
C VAL A 165 -1.62 -14.20 9.09
N LEU A 166 -2.18 -13.97 7.90
CA LEU A 166 -2.59 -15.07 7.02
C LEU A 166 -1.40 -15.89 6.55
N HIS A 167 -0.27 -15.25 6.22
CA HIS A 167 0.96 -15.99 5.89
C HIS A 167 1.51 -16.77 7.09
N GLN A 168 1.47 -16.18 8.30
CA GLN A 168 1.83 -16.90 9.53
C GLN A 168 0.93 -18.14 9.72
N ALA A 169 -0.38 -18.01 9.47
CA ALA A 169 -1.31 -19.11 9.56
C ALA A 169 -0.98 -20.23 8.56
N MET A 170 -0.59 -19.89 7.33
CA MET A 170 -0.20 -20.90 6.32
C MET A 170 1.12 -21.60 6.65
N ALA A 171 2.01 -20.95 7.40
CA ALA A 171 3.27 -21.55 7.86
C ALA A 171 3.13 -22.37 9.15
N THR A 172 2.00 -22.24 9.86
CA THR A 172 1.77 -22.90 11.16
C THR A 172 0.93 -24.17 10.98
N SER A 173 1.33 -25.26 11.65
CA SER A 173 0.53 -26.49 11.74
C SER A 173 -0.27 -26.54 13.05
N GLY A 174 -1.44 -27.18 13.03
CA GLY A 174 -2.26 -27.44 14.22
C GLY A 174 -3.37 -26.43 14.51
N ARG A 175 -3.99 -26.51 15.70
CA ARG A 175 -5.22 -25.78 16.07
C ARG A 175 -5.06 -24.25 16.06
N LEU A 176 -3.86 -23.75 16.33
CA LEU A 176 -3.52 -22.32 16.26
C LEU A 176 -3.70 -21.73 14.86
N ARG A 177 -3.61 -22.54 13.80
CA ARG A 177 -3.80 -22.09 12.42
C ARG A 177 -5.17 -21.47 12.19
N HIS A 178 -6.23 -22.10 12.68
CA HIS A 178 -7.59 -21.59 12.48
C HIS A 178 -7.80 -20.25 13.18
N ALA A 179 -7.32 -20.11 14.42
CA ALA A 179 -7.37 -18.86 15.16
C ALA A 179 -6.62 -17.73 14.42
N LEU A 180 -5.45 -18.02 13.86
CA LEU A 180 -4.70 -17.07 13.04
C LEU A 180 -5.43 -16.72 11.74
N VAL A 181 -6.06 -17.69 11.06
CA VAL A 181 -6.89 -17.41 9.88
C VAL A 181 -8.03 -16.45 10.22
N PHE A 182 -8.76 -16.71 11.32
CA PHE A 182 -9.85 -15.83 11.75
C PHE A 182 -9.35 -14.43 12.10
N ARG A 183 -8.24 -14.32 12.84
CA ARG A 183 -7.61 -13.03 13.14
C ARG A 183 -7.18 -12.30 11.86
N GLY A 184 -6.55 -13.00 10.92
CA GLY A 184 -6.14 -12.43 9.64
C GLY A 184 -7.31 -11.88 8.85
N LEU A 185 -8.38 -12.67 8.68
CA LEU A 185 -9.61 -12.26 8.00
C LEU A 185 -10.32 -11.09 8.70
N SER A 186 -10.24 -10.99 10.03
CA SER A 186 -10.85 -9.90 10.79
C SER A 186 -10.34 -8.52 10.38
N PHE A 187 -9.06 -8.40 9.98
CA PHE A 187 -8.50 -7.13 9.52
C PHE A 187 -9.12 -6.67 8.20
N PHE A 188 -9.29 -7.58 7.24
CA PHE A 188 -9.95 -7.30 5.97
C PHE A 188 -11.43 -6.98 6.15
N LEU A 189 -12.11 -7.73 7.03
CA LEU A 189 -13.51 -7.49 7.34
C LEU A 189 -13.70 -6.12 8.01
N SER A 190 -12.83 -5.76 8.94
CA SER A 190 -12.84 -4.44 9.59
C SER A 190 -12.58 -3.31 8.60
N GLU A 191 -11.61 -3.45 7.70
CA GLU A 191 -11.36 -2.47 6.62
C GLU A 191 -12.62 -2.30 5.76
N TYR A 192 -13.20 -3.41 5.31
CA TYR A 192 -14.41 -3.41 4.49
C TYR A 192 -15.60 -2.75 5.20
N GLN A 193 -15.86 -3.09 6.46
CA GLN A 193 -16.91 -2.47 7.27
C GLN A 193 -16.69 -0.97 7.47
N ASN A 194 -15.44 -0.54 7.64
CA ASN A 194 -15.13 0.88 7.77
C ASN A 194 -15.41 1.65 6.47
N SER A 195 -15.10 1.06 5.31
CA SER A 195 -15.48 1.64 4.01
C SER A 195 -16.99 1.73 3.84
N LEU A 196 -17.75 0.72 4.30
CA LEU A 196 -19.22 0.78 4.31
C LEU A 196 -19.75 1.91 5.21
N LYS A 197 -19.21 2.05 6.43
CA LYS A 197 -19.59 3.12 7.35
C LYS A 197 -19.31 4.51 6.77
N LYS A 198 -18.16 4.71 6.11
CA LYS A 198 -17.85 5.96 5.40
C LYS A 198 -18.87 6.25 4.30
N SER A 199 -19.16 5.27 3.45
CA SER A 199 -20.15 5.45 2.39
C SER A 199 -21.55 5.77 2.91
N ARG A 200 -21.95 5.22 4.07
CA ARG A 200 -23.24 5.52 4.73
C ARG A 200 -23.34 6.96 5.23
N LYS A 201 -22.27 7.47 5.86
CA LYS A 201 -22.24 8.86 6.32
C LYS A 201 -22.36 9.85 5.15
N GLU A 202 -21.73 9.56 4.02
CA GLU A 202 -21.85 10.41 2.82
C GLU A 202 -23.28 10.44 2.25
N VAL A 203 -24.09 9.40 2.48
CA VAL A 203 -25.53 9.38 2.15
C VAL A 203 -26.33 10.33 3.02
N GLU A 204 -26.08 10.27 4.33
CA GLU A 204 -26.78 11.09 5.32
C GLU A 204 -26.47 12.58 5.09
N ASP A 205 -25.27 12.89 4.59
CA ASP A 205 -24.85 14.24 4.18
C ASP A 205 -25.40 14.68 2.79
N GLY A 206 -26.28 13.90 2.16
CA GLY A 206 -26.96 14.24 0.90
C GLY A 206 -26.12 14.08 -0.37
N LYS A 207 -24.98 13.37 -0.34
CA LYS A 207 -24.22 13.00 -1.55
C LYS A 207 -24.70 11.67 -2.13
N VAL A 208 -24.67 11.55 -3.47
CA VAL A 208 -25.12 10.35 -4.19
C VAL A 208 -24.31 9.12 -3.77
N VAL A 209 -25.05 8.06 -3.48
CA VAL A 209 -24.69 6.93 -2.63
C VAL A 209 -24.10 5.76 -3.39
N GLY A 210 -22.95 5.31 -2.92
CA GLY A 210 -22.56 3.93 -3.02
C GLY A 210 -21.11 3.73 -2.66
N ILE A 211 -20.70 2.47 -2.63
CA ILE A 211 -19.35 2.10 -2.22
C ILE A 211 -18.37 2.65 -3.27
N GLY A 212 -17.64 3.71 -2.89
CA GLY A 212 -16.61 4.33 -3.73
C GLY A 212 -15.43 3.39 -4.03
N SER A 213 -14.44 3.90 -4.77
CA SER A 213 -13.27 3.12 -5.21
C SER A 213 -12.51 2.45 -4.05
N GLU A 214 -12.43 3.11 -2.89
CA GLU A 214 -11.82 2.56 -1.68
C GLU A 214 -12.57 1.31 -1.17
N GLY A 215 -13.90 1.36 -1.15
CA GLY A 215 -14.69 0.22 -0.68
C GLY A 215 -14.76 -0.92 -1.69
N MET A 216 -14.70 -0.63 -3.00
CA MET A 216 -14.50 -1.66 -4.02
C MET A 216 -13.15 -2.37 -3.84
N THR A 217 -12.10 -1.61 -3.52
CA THR A 217 -10.76 -2.15 -3.25
C THR A 217 -10.76 -3.00 -1.97
N ALA A 218 -11.42 -2.54 -0.90
CA ALA A 218 -11.58 -3.31 0.33
C ALA A 218 -12.35 -4.62 0.11
N ALA A 219 -13.44 -4.59 -0.67
CA ALA A 219 -14.20 -5.78 -1.05
C ALA A 219 -13.34 -6.77 -1.86
N TYR A 220 -12.55 -6.26 -2.82
CA TYR A 220 -11.60 -7.08 -3.57
C TYR A 220 -10.55 -7.73 -2.67
N ASN A 221 -9.96 -6.97 -1.74
CA ASN A 221 -8.96 -7.46 -0.80
C ASN A 221 -9.53 -8.55 0.10
N LEU A 222 -10.76 -8.37 0.61
CA LEU A 222 -11.47 -9.39 1.39
C LEU A 222 -11.72 -10.66 0.57
N ALA A 223 -12.25 -10.52 -0.65
CA ALA A 223 -12.45 -11.66 -1.55
C ALA A 223 -11.13 -12.38 -1.86
N ARG A 224 -10.05 -11.62 -2.03
CA ARG A 224 -8.70 -12.18 -2.23
C ARG A 224 -8.19 -12.93 -1.02
N ALA A 225 -8.40 -12.43 0.18
CA ALA A 225 -8.05 -13.12 1.42
C ALA A 225 -8.84 -14.43 1.58
N LEU A 226 -10.14 -14.42 1.29
CA LEU A 226 -10.99 -15.61 1.30
C LEU A 226 -10.54 -16.65 0.27
N HIS A 227 -10.27 -16.20 -0.96
CA HIS A 227 -9.71 -17.06 -2.01
C HIS A 227 -8.36 -17.65 -1.58
N PHE A 228 -7.46 -16.85 -1.00
CA PHE A 228 -6.14 -17.29 -0.54
C PHE A 228 -6.22 -18.42 0.50
N VAL A 229 -7.20 -18.38 1.40
CA VAL A 229 -7.42 -19.42 2.42
C VAL A 229 -8.19 -20.64 1.88
N GLY A 230 -8.72 -20.56 0.65
CA GLY A 230 -9.45 -21.65 -0.02
C GLY A 230 -10.98 -21.54 0.06
N LEU A 231 -11.53 -20.46 0.62
CA LEU A 231 -12.97 -20.20 0.70
C LEU A 231 -13.52 -19.62 -0.61
N ARG A 232 -13.29 -20.33 -1.72
CA ARG A 232 -13.60 -19.87 -3.08
C ARG A 232 -15.08 -19.63 -3.32
N HIS A 233 -15.93 -20.47 -2.73
CA HIS A 233 -17.39 -20.35 -2.81
C HIS A 233 -17.91 -19.03 -2.18
N VAL A 234 -17.19 -18.46 -1.21
CA VAL A 234 -17.51 -17.15 -0.62
C VAL A 234 -16.89 -16.01 -1.43
N ALA A 235 -15.68 -16.21 -1.96
CA ALA A 235 -14.97 -15.18 -2.74
C ALA A 235 -15.64 -14.90 -4.10
N MET A 236 -16.16 -15.94 -4.76
CA MET A 236 -16.72 -15.86 -6.11
C MET A 236 -17.90 -14.86 -6.23
N PRO A 237 -18.95 -14.91 -5.37
CA PRO A 237 -20.02 -13.92 -5.40
C PRO A 237 -19.53 -12.47 -5.23
N ILE A 238 -18.47 -12.25 -4.45
CA ILE A 238 -17.90 -10.91 -4.26
C ILE A 238 -17.23 -10.42 -5.56
N TYR A 239 -16.52 -11.29 -6.29
CA TYR A 239 -15.95 -10.91 -7.58
C TYR A 239 -17.02 -10.65 -8.64
N GLU A 240 -18.08 -11.45 -8.68
CA GLU A 240 -19.20 -11.27 -9.61
C GLU A 240 -19.92 -9.93 -9.37
N THR A 241 -20.22 -9.60 -8.12
CA THR A 241 -20.85 -8.32 -7.75
C THR A 241 -19.98 -7.13 -8.14
N LEU A 242 -18.65 -7.19 -7.91
CA LEU A 242 -17.72 -6.15 -8.33
C LEU A 242 -17.70 -5.95 -9.86
N LEU A 243 -17.68 -7.04 -10.66
CA LEU A 243 -17.71 -6.94 -12.13
C LEU A 243 -19.04 -6.46 -12.68
N ALA A 244 -20.15 -6.84 -12.05
CA ALA A 244 -21.49 -6.37 -12.40
C ALA A 244 -21.59 -4.85 -12.22
N SER A 245 -21.10 -4.32 -11.09
CA SER A 245 -21.06 -2.88 -10.84
C SER A 245 -20.19 -2.15 -11.85
N ALA A 246 -19.00 -2.66 -12.20
CA ALA A 246 -18.16 -2.06 -13.23
C ALA A 246 -18.84 -1.97 -14.62
N SER A 247 -19.66 -2.95 -14.97
CA SER A 247 -20.41 -2.99 -16.24
C SER A 247 -21.61 -2.03 -16.27
N SER A 248 -22.19 -1.71 -15.11
CA SER A 248 -23.29 -0.76 -14.99
C SER A 248 -22.84 0.70 -15.12
N SER A 249 -21.64 1.03 -14.62
CA SER A 249 -21.07 2.38 -14.67
C SER A 249 -20.68 2.82 -16.09
N SER A 250 -20.46 1.88 -17.02
CA SER A 250 -20.14 2.20 -18.43
C SER A 250 -21.37 2.51 -19.28
N LYS A 251 -22.59 2.22 -18.80
CA LYS A 251 -23.85 2.43 -19.54
C LYS A 251 -24.67 3.63 -19.07
N GLN A 252 -24.20 4.39 -18.09
CA GLN A 252 -24.91 5.57 -17.57
C GLN A 252 -24.51 6.86 -18.31
N HIS A 253 -25.01 7.00 -19.54
CA HIS A 253 -25.55 8.28 -20.03
C HIS A 253 -27.08 8.21 -19.91
N HIS A 254 -27.62 8.13 -18.69
CA HIS A 254 -29.05 8.37 -18.48
C HIS A 254 -29.38 8.83 -17.05
N ASN A 255 -30.31 9.79 -17.02
CA ASN A 255 -30.65 10.74 -15.97
C ASN A 255 -30.76 10.15 -14.52
N PRO A 256 -29.93 10.60 -13.56
CA PRO A 256 -29.90 10.07 -12.18
C PRO A 256 -31.17 10.33 -11.36
N GLN A 257 -32.05 11.24 -11.78
CA GLN A 257 -33.27 11.58 -11.04
C GLN A 257 -34.39 10.53 -11.16
N LYS A 258 -34.40 9.70 -12.22
CA LYS A 258 -35.44 8.67 -12.41
C LYS A 258 -35.17 7.34 -11.68
N GLN A 259 -33.92 7.06 -11.29
CA GLN A 259 -33.56 5.83 -10.56
C GLN A 259 -33.85 5.92 -9.06
N ALA A 260 -33.67 7.08 -8.44
CA ALA A 260 -33.99 7.31 -7.03
C ALA A 260 -35.48 7.14 -6.73
N GLN A 261 -36.37 7.63 -7.61
CA GLN A 261 -37.83 7.48 -7.45
C GLN A 261 -38.34 6.05 -7.68
N LYS A 262 -37.60 5.20 -8.42
CA LYS A 262 -37.98 3.79 -8.65
C LYS A 262 -37.50 2.85 -7.52
N LEU A 263 -36.41 3.19 -6.84
CA LEU A 263 -35.86 2.39 -5.74
C LEU A 263 -36.61 2.58 -4.42
N GLY A 264 -37.03 3.81 -4.10
CA GLY A 264 -37.80 4.09 -2.89
C GLY A 264 -39.19 3.44 -2.83
N LYS A 265 -39.73 2.93 -3.96
CA LYS A 265 -41.02 2.23 -4.01
C LYS A 265 -40.91 0.70 -4.03
N ARG A 266 -39.72 0.13 -4.24
CA ARG A 266 -39.52 -1.33 -4.27
C ARG A 266 -38.99 -1.93 -2.97
N GLU A 267 -38.32 -1.14 -2.13
CA GLU A 267 -37.74 -1.64 -0.88
C GLU A 267 -38.78 -1.95 0.22
N ILE A 268 -40.05 -1.62 0.03
CA ILE A 268 -41.12 -1.89 1.03
C ILE A 268 -41.92 -3.17 0.71
N ARG A 269 -41.76 -3.82 -0.47
CA ARG A 269 -42.62 -4.96 -0.86
C ARG A 269 -41.96 -6.30 -1.16
N ASP A 270 -40.63 -6.38 -1.35
CA ASP A 270 -40.03 -7.61 -1.91
C ASP A 270 -39.05 -8.36 -0.97
N THR A 271 -39.01 -8.08 0.34
CA THR A 271 -38.11 -8.79 1.27
C THR A 271 -38.51 -10.23 1.64
N GLU A 272 -39.63 -10.77 1.13
CA GLU A 272 -40.11 -12.12 1.51
C GLU A 272 -40.14 -13.16 0.37
N SER A 273 -39.66 -12.87 -0.83
CA SER A 273 -39.69 -13.87 -1.91
C SER A 273 -38.48 -13.81 -2.84
N LYS A 274 -37.36 -14.34 -2.34
CA LYS A 274 -36.48 -15.28 -3.04
C LYS A 274 -35.23 -15.53 -2.17
N ALA A 275 -35.41 -16.36 -1.15
CA ALA A 275 -34.34 -17.18 -0.64
C ALA A 275 -33.93 -18.16 -1.74
N ASN A 276 -32.73 -18.00 -2.30
CA ASN A 276 -31.99 -19.07 -2.97
C ASN A 276 -30.49 -18.73 -2.84
N GLY A 277 -29.82 -19.39 -1.89
CA GLY A 277 -28.36 -19.40 -1.73
C GLY A 277 -27.76 -18.21 -0.98
N SER A 278 -28.20 -17.94 0.25
CA SER A 278 -27.67 -16.88 1.10
C SER A 278 -26.26 -17.21 1.63
N THR A 279 -25.23 -16.89 0.84
CA THR A 279 -24.02 -16.37 1.50
C THR A 279 -24.46 -15.09 2.20
N GLY A 280 -24.32 -15.00 3.53
CA GLY A 280 -24.85 -13.91 4.38
C GLY A 280 -24.22 -12.53 4.15
N ILE A 281 -23.84 -12.23 2.91
CA ILE A 281 -23.31 -10.96 2.45
C ILE A 281 -24.49 -10.21 1.82
N PRO A 282 -24.92 -9.06 2.38
CA PRO A 282 -26.03 -8.29 1.84
C PRO A 282 -25.76 -7.91 0.37
N PRO A 283 -26.77 -7.82 -0.50
CA PRO A 283 -26.56 -7.43 -1.90
C PRO A 283 -25.93 -6.04 -1.98
N LEU A 284 -24.69 -5.98 -2.48
CA LEU A 284 -23.87 -4.78 -2.48
C LEU A 284 -24.08 -4.01 -3.79
N VAL A 285 -24.62 -2.80 -3.68
CA VAL A 285 -24.65 -1.84 -4.81
C VAL A 285 -23.42 -0.97 -4.71
N PHE A 286 -22.40 -1.25 -5.53
CA PHE A 286 -21.24 -0.37 -5.64
C PHE A 286 -21.55 0.77 -6.61
N SER A 287 -21.28 2.01 -6.21
CA SER A 287 -21.40 3.18 -7.08
C SER A 287 -20.03 3.84 -7.22
N GLY A 288 -19.57 4.01 -8.45
CA GLY A 288 -18.30 4.66 -8.73
C GLY A 288 -17.61 4.07 -9.96
N LYS A 289 -16.66 4.82 -10.54
CA LYS A 289 -15.81 4.28 -11.60
C LYS A 289 -14.75 3.38 -10.97
N MET A 290 -14.82 2.10 -11.28
CA MET A 290 -13.79 1.13 -10.90
C MET A 290 -12.56 1.29 -11.80
N ASP A 291 -11.36 1.23 -11.21
CA ASP A 291 -10.11 1.28 -11.98
C ASP A 291 -10.02 0.07 -12.92
N LYS A 292 -9.63 0.31 -14.19
CA LYS A 292 -9.39 -0.74 -15.19
C LYS A 292 -8.38 -1.79 -14.70
N ALA A 293 -7.39 -1.38 -13.91
CA ALA A 293 -6.43 -2.32 -13.31
C ALA A 293 -7.11 -3.26 -12.30
N LEU A 294 -8.04 -2.74 -11.50
CA LEU A 294 -8.79 -3.52 -10.53
C LEU A 294 -9.79 -4.46 -11.22
N ILE A 295 -10.49 -4.00 -12.26
CA ILE A 295 -11.39 -4.83 -13.09
C ILE A 295 -10.63 -6.04 -13.65
N ARG A 296 -9.46 -5.81 -14.26
CA ARG A 296 -8.61 -6.90 -14.78
C ARG A 296 -8.21 -7.89 -13.69
N SER A 297 -7.85 -7.38 -12.51
CA SER A 297 -7.43 -8.21 -11.37
C SER A 297 -8.57 -9.06 -10.82
N VAL A 298 -9.79 -8.50 -10.74
CA VAL A 298 -11.00 -9.24 -10.34
C VAL A 298 -11.32 -10.32 -11.37
N ALA A 299 -11.37 -9.94 -12.65
CA ALA A 299 -11.67 -10.86 -13.75
C ALA A 299 -10.68 -12.03 -13.80
N HIS A 300 -9.38 -11.76 -13.66
CA HIS A 300 -8.36 -12.81 -13.62
C HIS A 300 -8.58 -13.80 -12.47
N ASN A 301 -8.89 -13.32 -11.26
CA ASN A 301 -9.08 -14.18 -10.10
C ASN A 301 -10.35 -15.03 -10.19
N LEU A 302 -11.44 -14.44 -10.70
CA LEU A 302 -12.68 -15.16 -10.94
C LEU A 302 -12.50 -16.23 -12.02
N ALA A 303 -11.82 -15.88 -13.11
CA ALA A 303 -11.51 -16.79 -14.19
C ALA A 303 -10.62 -17.96 -13.74
N GLN A 304 -9.69 -17.73 -12.81
CA GLN A 304 -8.88 -18.78 -12.20
C GLN A 304 -9.75 -19.76 -11.39
N ILE A 305 -10.68 -19.26 -10.57
CA ILE A 305 -11.62 -20.11 -9.81
C ILE A 305 -12.45 -20.99 -10.77
N LEU A 306 -12.90 -20.42 -11.89
CA LEU A 306 -13.69 -21.13 -12.90
C LEU A 306 -12.87 -22.17 -13.69
N ILE A 307 -11.59 -21.92 -13.96
CA ILE A 307 -10.70 -22.92 -14.57
C ILE A 307 -10.56 -24.11 -13.63
N GLU A 308 -10.30 -23.84 -12.35
CA GLU A 308 -10.09 -24.86 -11.34
C GLU A 308 -11.37 -25.65 -11.03
N SER A 309 -12.56 -25.10 -11.30
CA SER A 309 -13.83 -25.82 -11.24
C SER A 309 -14.23 -26.55 -12.53
N GLY A 310 -13.43 -26.45 -13.59
CA GLY A 310 -13.70 -27.07 -14.90
C GLY A 310 -14.61 -26.25 -15.83
N ALA A 311 -15.05 -25.06 -15.42
CA ALA A 311 -15.88 -24.15 -16.22
C ALA A 311 -15.05 -23.27 -17.19
N TRP A 312 -14.29 -23.93 -18.07
CA TRP A 312 -13.33 -23.29 -18.97
C TRP A 312 -13.98 -22.29 -19.96
N GLU A 313 -15.19 -22.57 -20.44
CA GLU A 313 -15.90 -21.66 -21.36
C GLU A 313 -16.26 -20.33 -20.70
N LEU A 314 -16.75 -20.37 -19.45
CA LEU A 314 -17.08 -19.17 -18.68
C LEU A 314 -15.82 -18.36 -18.38
N SER A 315 -14.74 -19.05 -18.01
CA SER A 315 -13.43 -18.42 -17.81
C SER A 315 -12.94 -17.70 -19.07
N ARG A 316 -13.01 -18.36 -20.24
CA ARG A 316 -12.64 -17.78 -21.54
C ARG A 316 -13.44 -16.51 -21.83
N ARG A 317 -14.77 -16.55 -21.64
CA ARG A 317 -15.64 -15.38 -21.83
C ARG A 317 -15.24 -14.20 -20.93
N ILE A 318 -14.89 -14.46 -19.67
CA ILE A 318 -14.44 -13.42 -18.74
C ILE A 318 -13.10 -12.82 -19.18
N TYR A 319 -12.13 -13.65 -19.57
CA TYR A 319 -10.83 -13.17 -20.08
C TYR A 319 -10.99 -12.31 -21.33
N THR A 320 -11.77 -12.76 -22.31
CA THR A 320 -12.02 -12.00 -23.55
C THR A 320 -12.69 -10.66 -23.26
N LYS A 321 -13.63 -10.62 -22.30
CA LYS A 321 -14.40 -9.41 -22.01
C LYS A 321 -13.62 -8.36 -21.21
N HIS A 322 -12.75 -8.79 -20.30
CA HIS A 322 -12.19 -7.89 -19.28
C HIS A 322 -10.66 -7.83 -19.22
N VAL A 323 -9.94 -8.78 -19.85
CA VAL A 323 -8.49 -8.91 -19.69
C VAL A 323 -7.73 -8.73 -21.01
N VAL A 324 -8.24 -9.29 -22.11
CA VAL A 324 -7.64 -9.13 -23.45
C VAL A 324 -7.94 -7.71 -23.96
N ILE A 325 -6.90 -7.02 -24.45
CA ILE A 325 -6.95 -5.67 -25.05
C ILE A 325 -7.06 -5.82 -26.56
#